data_AF-A0A3M1DIF9-F1
#
_entry.id   AF-A0A3M1DIF9-F1
#
_cell.length_a   1.000
_cell.length_b   1.000
_cell.length_c   1.000
_cell.angle_alpha   90.00
_cell.angle_beta   90.00
_cell.angle_gamma   90.00
#
_symmetry.space_group_name_H-M   'P 1'
#
loop_
_entity.id
_entity.type
_entity.pdbx_description
1 polymer ?
#
loop_
_entity_poly.entity_id
_entity_poly.type
_entity_poly.pdbx_seq_one_letter_code
_entity_poly.pdbx_strand_id
1 'polypeptide(L)'
;LYALWLWRDTVRRDKGSQKMQEVWQAIKVGAEAYLRRQLRTILPILGVLVVLLFLSVYVIAPSREAQELFGERARLALGLGRAGAFILGATFSLLVGQLGMRVAIEGNVRVTAEAVRGSYNGALTVAYRAGTFTGMLTDGLGLLGGTLIFMIFGRAAPDALLGFGFGGTLLALFMRIGGGIYTKAADVGADLVGKVEVGVPEDDPRNAAVVADLVGDNVGDCAGMAADIFESYEVTIVSTLILGIALAHVTGEIVWIVYPLIVRAIGVLSSILGTFTVPIWERFPLKFLRARDAEEAMFRSYEVSSINTVLWSFLFAWWYAHDWRLALLNAVGVGLAVSFNPITSYFTSAKRKPVQEIVQSSCTGSATTVLSGLSVGMETSVWSVLVICVTMGISYLIARLFPPANIQALGEQGILLYMLYGVAMVGIGMLSHTGNNVAMDSYGPIADNANGIAEMVGVDPKAMHIMAELDAVGNTTKAITKQIAIASAVIAATSLFFSFVTDVSLVQERLGIPVQQWLLSTGIRVSLLEGVIGFLIGGALPFLFSAFALRAVSRGASLVVEEVRRQFRIPGVMEGRVKPDYGKVVAITTAAAQKELVSLV
;
A
#
# COMPACT_ATOMS: atom_id res chain seq x y z
N LEU A 1 12.67 15.04 5.31
CA LEU A 1 13.47 15.36 6.53
C LEU A 1 13.11 14.44 7.70
N TYR A 2 11.85 14.37 8.12
CA TYR A 2 11.40 13.51 9.22
C TYR A 2 11.76 12.02 9.02
N ALA A 3 11.56 11.46 7.81
CA ALA A 3 12.04 10.12 7.47
C ALA A 3 13.56 9.95 7.71
N LEU A 4 14.40 10.89 7.28
CA LEU A 4 15.85 10.82 7.54
C LEU A 4 16.19 10.83 9.04
N TRP A 5 15.41 11.57 9.84
CA TRP A 5 15.56 11.54 11.30
C TRP A 5 15.19 10.16 11.86
N LEU A 6 14.08 9.56 11.42
CA LEU A 6 13.66 8.21 11.82
C LEU A 6 14.73 7.16 11.48
N TRP A 7 15.29 7.22 10.27
CA TRP A 7 16.38 6.32 9.88
C TRP A 7 17.57 6.46 10.85
N ARG A 8 18.02 7.68 11.11
CA ARG A 8 19.13 7.93 12.05
C ARG A 8 18.79 7.45 13.47
N ASP A 9 17.57 7.64 13.93
CA ASP A 9 17.11 7.15 15.24
C ASP A 9 17.17 5.62 15.32
N THR A 10 16.64 4.92 14.32
CA THR A 10 16.68 3.47 14.24
C THR A 10 18.11 2.96 14.22
N VAL A 11 18.96 3.46 13.30
CA VAL A 11 20.32 2.93 13.12
C VAL A 11 21.24 3.19 14.32
N ARG A 12 21.00 4.24 15.11
CA ARG A 12 21.79 4.55 16.31
C ARG A 12 21.56 3.58 17.46
N ARG A 13 20.46 2.83 17.46
CA ARG A 13 20.18 1.86 18.53
C ARG A 13 21.04 0.61 18.37
N ASP A 14 21.28 -0.05 19.50
CA ASP A 14 22.13 -1.23 19.61
C ASP A 14 21.54 -2.44 18.87
N LYS A 15 22.39 -3.21 18.18
CA LYS A 15 21.99 -4.39 17.40
C LYS A 15 21.94 -5.68 18.24
N GLY A 16 22.16 -5.60 19.54
CA GLY A 16 22.22 -6.77 20.41
C GLY A 16 23.45 -7.64 20.16
N SER A 17 23.31 -8.92 20.50
CA SER A 17 24.41 -9.90 20.52
C SER A 17 25.00 -10.20 19.14
N GLN A 18 26.22 -10.74 19.11
CA GLN A 18 26.88 -11.17 17.87
C GLN A 18 26.06 -12.20 17.09
N LYS A 19 25.41 -13.15 17.78
CA LYS A 19 24.54 -14.15 17.15
C LYS A 19 23.35 -13.53 16.43
N MET A 20 22.72 -12.52 17.04
CA MET A 20 21.62 -11.78 16.41
C MET A 20 22.10 -11.07 15.14
N GLN A 21 23.30 -10.49 15.18
CA GLN A 21 23.90 -9.81 14.03
C GLN A 21 24.24 -10.77 12.89
N GLU A 22 24.63 -12.01 13.17
CA GLU A 22 24.89 -13.03 12.15
C GLU A 22 23.62 -13.44 11.40
N VAL A 23 22.51 -13.67 12.11
CA VAL A 23 21.20 -13.97 11.51
C VAL A 23 20.71 -12.78 10.69
N TRP A 24 20.74 -11.60 11.29
CA TRP A 24 20.40 -10.33 10.64
C TRP A 24 21.17 -10.10 9.34
N GLN A 25 22.48 -10.38 9.34
CA GLN A 25 23.31 -10.21 8.15
C GLN A 25 22.93 -11.19 7.03
N ALA A 26 22.51 -12.41 7.37
CA ALA A 26 22.02 -13.39 6.39
C ALA A 26 20.72 -12.90 5.72
N ILE A 27 19.77 -12.40 6.52
CA ILE A 27 18.52 -11.80 6.02
C ILE A 27 18.83 -10.61 5.11
N LYS A 28 19.72 -9.71 5.55
CA LYS A 28 20.12 -8.53 4.79
C LYS A 28 20.71 -8.88 3.42
N VAL A 29 21.64 -9.84 3.37
CA VAL A 29 22.27 -10.27 2.11
C VAL A 29 21.25 -10.90 1.17
N GLY A 30 20.34 -11.74 1.69
CA GLY A 30 19.28 -12.37 0.90
C GLY A 30 18.32 -11.34 0.29
N ALA A 31 17.84 -10.40 1.10
CA ALA A 31 16.92 -9.35 0.64
C ALA A 31 17.58 -8.42 -0.39
N GLU A 32 18.83 -8.01 -0.19
CA GLU A 32 19.57 -7.18 -1.14
C GLU A 32 19.89 -7.94 -2.45
N ALA A 33 20.13 -9.25 -2.39
CA ALA A 33 20.31 -10.07 -3.58
C ALA A 33 19.00 -10.17 -4.40
N TYR A 34 17.87 -10.40 -3.73
CA TYR A 34 16.56 -10.46 -4.36
C TYR A 34 16.20 -9.14 -5.07
N LEU A 35 16.29 -7.99 -4.38
CA LEU A 35 15.96 -6.69 -4.98
C LEU A 35 16.84 -6.36 -6.19
N ARG A 36 18.14 -6.66 -6.13
CA ARG A 36 19.05 -6.45 -7.27
C ARG A 36 18.64 -7.31 -8.46
N ARG A 37 18.20 -8.54 -8.22
CA ARG A 37 17.71 -9.42 -9.29
C ARG A 37 16.40 -8.91 -9.87
N GLN A 38 15.44 -8.54 -9.02
CA GLN A 38 14.14 -8.00 -9.41
C GLN A 38 14.29 -6.75 -10.28
N LEU A 39 15.13 -5.80 -9.86
CA LEU A 39 15.38 -4.57 -10.62
C LEU A 39 15.96 -4.87 -12.02
N ARG A 40 16.89 -5.82 -12.12
CA ARG A 40 17.46 -6.23 -13.42
C ARG A 40 16.42 -6.84 -14.36
N THR A 41 15.43 -7.56 -13.82
CA THR A 41 14.34 -8.14 -14.61
C THR A 41 13.37 -7.06 -15.11
N ILE A 42 13.08 -6.05 -14.29
CA ILE A 42 12.07 -5.02 -14.60
C ILE A 42 12.61 -3.93 -15.54
N LEU A 43 13.90 -3.57 -15.44
CA LEU A 43 14.50 -2.45 -16.18
C LEU A 43 14.26 -2.48 -17.71
N PRO A 44 14.39 -3.61 -18.43
CA PRO A 44 14.10 -3.67 -19.86
C PRO A 44 12.65 -3.29 -20.19
N ILE A 45 11.69 -3.74 -19.38
CA ILE A 45 10.26 -3.46 -19.57
C ILE A 45 10.01 -1.96 -19.38
N LEU A 46 10.63 -1.35 -18.37
CA LEU A 46 10.56 0.10 -18.17
C LEU A 46 11.14 0.88 -19.34
N GLY A 47 12.28 0.45 -19.88
CA GLY A 47 12.90 1.09 -21.04
C GLY A 47 11.98 1.10 -22.26
N VAL A 48 11.32 -0.03 -22.55
CA VAL A 48 10.34 -0.12 -23.64
C VAL A 48 9.15 0.81 -23.39
N LEU A 49 8.59 0.81 -22.18
CA LEU A 49 7.41 1.63 -21.85
C LEU A 49 7.71 3.13 -21.85
N VAL A 50 8.92 3.54 -21.43
CA VAL A 50 9.38 4.94 -21.56
C VAL A 50 9.31 5.40 -23.01
N VAL A 51 9.81 4.58 -23.94
CA VAL A 51 9.79 4.90 -25.38
C VAL A 51 8.35 4.92 -25.89
N LEU A 52 7.50 3.97 -25.51
CA LEU A 52 6.10 3.94 -25.92
C LEU A 52 5.31 5.15 -25.40
N LEU A 53 5.51 5.54 -24.15
CA LEU A 53 4.86 6.72 -23.57
C LEU A 53 5.37 8.01 -24.20
N PHE A 54 6.66 8.11 -24.50
CA PHE A 54 7.20 9.22 -25.29
C PHE A 54 6.56 9.26 -26.68
N LEU A 55 6.38 8.12 -27.34
CA LEU A 55 5.80 8.07 -28.69
C LEU A 55 4.27 8.27 -28.70
N SER A 56 3.59 8.14 -27.55
CA SER A 56 2.14 8.29 -27.45
C SER A 56 1.63 9.67 -27.91
N VAL A 57 2.43 10.73 -27.78
CA VAL A 57 2.06 12.09 -28.22
C VAL A 57 2.03 12.26 -29.74
N TYR A 58 2.57 11.30 -30.49
CA TYR A 58 2.47 11.28 -31.96
C TYR A 58 1.18 10.60 -32.42
N VAL A 59 0.54 9.83 -31.55
CA VAL A 59 -0.79 9.25 -31.78
C VAL A 59 -1.88 10.24 -31.37
N ILE A 60 -1.71 10.90 -30.21
CA ILE A 60 -2.68 11.86 -29.67
C ILE A 60 -2.04 13.24 -29.58
N ALA A 61 -2.63 14.21 -30.29
CA ALA A 61 -2.15 15.59 -30.32
C ALA A 61 -2.18 16.25 -28.92
N PRO A 62 -1.24 17.17 -28.60
CA PRO A 62 -1.21 17.88 -27.33
C PRO A 62 -2.50 18.64 -27.04
N SER A 63 -2.82 18.77 -25.74
CA SER A 63 -3.96 19.55 -25.28
C SER A 63 -3.88 21.02 -25.66
N ARG A 64 -5.03 21.71 -25.66
CA ARG A 64 -5.08 23.16 -25.98
C ARG A 64 -4.25 23.93 -24.96
N GLU A 65 -4.37 23.53 -23.70
CA GLU A 65 -3.61 24.04 -22.55
C GLU A 65 -2.10 23.84 -22.75
N ALA A 66 -1.68 22.69 -23.26
CA ALA A 66 -0.28 22.44 -23.59
C ALA A 66 0.21 23.28 -24.78
N GLN A 67 -0.64 23.48 -25.78
CA GLN A 67 -0.32 24.34 -26.93
C GLN A 67 -0.19 25.81 -26.51
N GLU A 68 -1.05 26.28 -25.60
CA GLU A 68 -0.96 27.62 -25.01
C GLU A 68 0.34 27.80 -24.20
N LEU A 69 0.73 26.78 -23.43
CA LEU A 69 1.89 26.87 -22.55
C LEU A 69 3.23 26.73 -23.29
N PHE A 70 3.32 25.81 -24.26
CA PHE A 70 4.58 25.44 -24.90
C PHE A 70 4.66 25.75 -26.41
N GLY A 71 3.59 26.28 -27.00
CA GLY A 71 3.52 26.64 -28.42
C GLY A 71 3.85 25.45 -29.33
N GLU A 72 4.65 25.69 -30.37
CA GLU A 72 5.08 24.67 -31.33
C GLU A 72 5.85 23.50 -30.69
N ARG A 73 6.44 23.72 -29.50
CA ARG A 73 7.19 22.69 -28.77
C ARG A 73 6.30 21.81 -27.90
N ALA A 74 4.99 22.03 -27.85
CA ALA A 74 4.06 21.28 -27.00
C ALA A 74 4.15 19.76 -27.20
N ARG A 75 4.30 19.27 -28.44
CA ARG A 75 4.47 17.83 -28.70
C ARG A 75 5.71 17.26 -28.01
N LEU A 76 6.85 17.90 -28.21
CA LEU A 76 8.11 17.44 -27.61
C LEU A 76 8.07 17.57 -26.09
N ALA A 77 7.56 18.69 -25.57
CA ALA A 77 7.46 18.94 -24.14
C ALA A 77 6.56 17.91 -23.44
N LEU A 78 5.41 17.53 -24.02
CA LEU A 78 4.56 16.48 -23.46
C LEU A 78 5.18 15.09 -23.60
N GLY A 79 5.83 14.78 -24.72
CA GLY A 79 6.47 13.47 -24.91
C GLY A 79 7.52 13.25 -23.83
N LEU A 80 8.39 14.25 -23.62
CA LEU A 80 9.38 14.25 -22.55
C LEU A 80 8.72 14.30 -21.17
N GLY A 81 7.64 15.06 -21.00
CA GLY A 81 6.87 15.17 -19.76
C GLY A 81 6.28 13.84 -19.31
N ARG A 82 5.57 13.13 -20.20
CA ARG A 82 4.98 11.81 -19.94
C ARG A 82 6.02 10.77 -19.61
N ALA A 83 7.07 10.68 -20.43
CA ALA A 83 8.17 9.75 -20.21
C ALA A 83 8.95 10.05 -18.92
N GLY A 84 9.24 11.33 -18.68
CA GLY A 84 9.93 11.79 -17.46
C GLY A 84 9.10 11.56 -16.20
N ALA A 85 7.79 11.85 -16.25
CA ALA A 85 6.86 11.58 -15.16
C ALA A 85 6.76 10.08 -14.87
N PHE A 86 6.71 9.23 -15.90
CA PHE A 86 6.76 7.77 -15.73
C PHE A 86 8.04 7.30 -15.05
N ILE A 87 9.20 7.78 -15.48
CA ILE A 87 10.47 7.47 -14.82
C ILE A 87 10.46 7.95 -13.37
N LEU A 88 9.91 9.14 -13.12
CA LEU A 88 9.81 9.71 -11.77
C LEU A 88 8.96 8.82 -10.86
N GLY A 89 7.75 8.46 -11.27
CA GLY A 89 6.85 7.59 -10.49
C GLY A 89 7.45 6.21 -10.26
N ALA A 90 8.01 5.59 -11.31
CA ALA A 90 8.73 4.33 -11.21
C ALA A 90 9.91 4.39 -10.22
N THR A 91 10.71 5.46 -10.31
CA THR A 91 11.88 5.66 -9.44
C THR A 91 11.45 5.90 -8.00
N PHE A 92 10.41 6.69 -7.76
CA PHE A 92 9.93 6.97 -6.42
C PHE A 92 9.31 5.73 -5.77
N SER A 93 8.50 4.98 -6.51
CA SER A 93 7.96 3.67 -6.07
C SER A 93 9.09 2.72 -5.70
N LEU A 94 10.14 2.64 -6.53
CA LEU A 94 11.33 1.85 -6.23
C LEU A 94 12.06 2.35 -4.97
N LEU A 95 12.24 3.66 -4.81
CA LEU A 95 12.91 4.23 -3.63
C LEU A 95 12.14 3.93 -2.35
N VAL A 96 10.81 4.05 -2.37
CA VAL A 96 9.94 3.70 -1.24
C VAL A 96 10.14 2.23 -0.86
N GLY A 97 10.00 1.31 -1.81
CA GLY A 97 10.17 -0.13 -1.54
C GLY A 97 11.58 -0.50 -1.07
N GLN A 98 12.62 -0.03 -1.77
CA GLN A 98 14.00 -0.43 -1.47
C GLN A 98 14.56 0.22 -0.20
N LEU A 99 14.33 1.51 0.02
CA LEU A 99 14.81 2.18 1.22
C LEU A 99 13.97 1.77 2.44
N GLY A 100 12.66 1.64 2.27
CA GLY A 100 11.77 1.14 3.32
C GLY A 100 12.22 -0.21 3.85
N MET A 101 12.45 -1.17 2.94
CA MET A 101 12.98 -2.49 3.29
C MET A 101 14.32 -2.43 4.01
N ARG A 102 15.27 -1.61 3.55
CA ARG A 102 16.58 -1.49 4.21
C ARG A 102 16.45 -0.97 5.64
N VAL A 103 15.54 -0.04 5.89
CA VAL A 103 15.29 0.46 7.25
C VAL A 103 14.53 -0.56 8.08
N ALA A 104 13.59 -1.32 7.51
CA ALA A 104 12.91 -2.44 8.17
C ALA A 104 13.90 -3.52 8.64
N ILE A 105 14.85 -3.91 7.77
CA ILE A 105 15.95 -4.82 8.10
C ILE A 105 16.87 -4.22 9.16
N GLU A 106 17.16 -2.93 9.16
CA GLU A 106 17.90 -2.35 10.29
C GLU A 106 17.05 -2.34 11.58
N GLY A 107 15.72 -2.25 11.46
CA GLY A 107 14.78 -2.27 12.58
C GLY A 107 14.68 -3.62 13.28
N ASN A 108 14.52 -4.73 12.55
CA ASN A 108 14.17 -6.04 13.10
C ASN A 108 15.11 -6.50 14.23
N VAL A 109 16.43 -6.47 14.02
CA VAL A 109 17.44 -6.90 15.00
C VAL A 109 17.45 -6.01 16.25
N ARG A 110 17.07 -4.73 16.08
CA ARG A 110 17.00 -3.75 17.17
C ARG A 110 15.71 -3.90 17.98
N VAL A 111 14.63 -4.37 17.36
CA VAL A 111 13.42 -4.80 18.07
C VAL A 111 13.74 -6.00 18.95
N THR A 112 14.41 -7.02 18.40
CA THR A 112 14.89 -8.18 19.17
C THR A 112 15.77 -7.74 20.34
N ALA A 113 16.73 -6.83 20.11
CA ALA A 113 17.62 -6.34 21.16
C ALA A 113 16.88 -5.63 22.31
N GLU A 114 15.86 -4.83 22.01
CA GLU A 114 15.03 -4.16 23.03
C GLU A 114 14.12 -5.15 23.77
N ALA A 115 13.57 -6.15 23.09
CA ALA A 115 12.76 -7.20 23.71
C ALA A 115 13.60 -8.04 24.69
N VAL A 116 14.84 -8.39 24.33
CA VAL A 116 15.78 -9.11 25.21
C VAL A 116 16.18 -8.30 26.44
N ARG A 117 16.17 -6.97 26.36
CA ARG A 117 16.33 -6.09 27.54
C ARG A 117 15.07 -6.02 28.41
N GLY A 118 13.99 -6.70 28.02
CA GLY A 118 12.70 -6.70 28.73
C GLY A 118 11.84 -5.47 28.46
N SER A 119 12.10 -4.72 27.38
CA SER A 119 11.44 -3.45 27.07
C SER A 119 10.40 -3.61 25.96
N TYR A 120 9.14 -3.88 26.33
CA TYR A 120 8.01 -3.95 25.38
C TYR A 120 7.86 -2.64 24.59
N ASN A 121 7.75 -1.52 25.31
CA ASN A 121 7.65 -0.18 24.71
C ASN A 121 8.86 0.16 23.83
N GLY A 122 10.06 -0.28 24.21
CA GLY A 122 11.27 -0.08 23.43
C GLY A 122 11.19 -0.81 22.10
N ALA A 123 10.83 -2.10 22.13
CA ALA A 123 10.62 -2.94 20.94
C ALA A 123 9.53 -2.35 20.03
N LEU A 124 8.36 -1.99 20.57
CA LEU A 124 7.30 -1.30 19.83
C LEU A 124 7.78 0.01 19.19
N THR A 125 8.51 0.83 19.95
CA THR A 125 9.01 2.12 19.46
C THR A 125 9.96 1.93 18.28
N VAL A 126 10.86 0.95 18.33
CA VAL A 126 11.79 0.67 17.23
C VAL A 126 11.02 0.18 16.02
N ALA A 127 10.15 -0.82 16.20
CA ALA A 127 9.38 -1.43 15.14
C ALA A 127 8.53 -0.37 14.42
N TYR A 128 7.78 0.43 15.19
CA TYR A 128 6.91 1.44 14.63
C TYR A 128 7.69 2.58 13.96
N ARG A 129 8.77 3.10 14.58
CA ARG A 129 9.59 4.16 13.94
C ARG A 129 10.26 3.71 12.67
N ALA A 130 10.73 2.46 12.62
CA ALA A 130 11.28 1.87 11.41
C ALA A 130 10.21 1.72 10.31
N GLY A 131 8.97 1.35 10.66
CA GLY A 131 7.84 1.37 9.72
C GLY A 131 7.45 2.78 9.27
N THR A 132 7.42 3.76 10.18
CA THR A 132 7.11 5.16 9.88
C THR A 132 8.09 5.77 8.89
N PHE A 133 9.34 5.32 8.85
CA PHE A 133 10.29 5.76 7.83
C PHE A 133 9.71 5.56 6.42
N THR A 134 9.20 4.36 6.16
CA THR A 134 8.62 3.98 4.87
C THR A 134 7.39 4.82 4.57
N GLY A 135 6.46 4.95 5.53
CA GLY A 135 5.24 5.73 5.31
C GLY A 135 5.48 7.20 5.03
N MET A 136 6.40 7.83 5.77
CA MET A 136 6.71 9.24 5.55
C MET A 136 7.53 9.48 4.28
N LEU A 137 8.24 8.46 3.80
CA LEU A 137 8.91 8.49 2.50
C LEU A 137 7.87 8.37 1.37
N THR A 138 6.90 7.47 1.49
CA THR A 138 5.74 7.33 0.59
C THR A 138 5.00 8.66 0.43
N ASP A 139 4.57 9.25 1.55
CA ASP A 139 3.88 10.53 1.61
C ASP A 139 4.68 11.66 0.95
N GLY A 140 5.95 11.77 1.35
CA GLY A 140 6.82 12.86 0.90
C GLY A 140 7.11 12.79 -0.60
N LEU A 141 7.44 11.61 -1.12
CA LEU A 141 7.75 11.43 -2.54
C LEU A 141 6.50 11.54 -3.42
N GLY A 142 5.37 10.98 -3.00
CA GLY A 142 4.12 11.04 -3.76
C GLY A 142 3.63 12.47 -3.92
N LEU A 143 3.61 13.24 -2.82
CA LEU A 143 3.24 14.65 -2.85
C LEU A 143 4.25 15.49 -3.65
N LEU A 144 5.55 15.24 -3.47
CA LEU A 144 6.60 15.94 -4.21
C LEU A 144 6.47 15.73 -5.72
N GLY A 145 6.27 14.50 -6.18
CA GLY A 145 6.17 14.17 -7.59
C GLY A 145 4.95 14.84 -8.25
N GLY A 146 3.77 14.66 -7.66
CA GLY A 146 2.54 15.29 -8.16
C GLY A 146 2.64 16.83 -8.19
N THR A 147 3.18 17.43 -7.13
CA THR A 147 3.35 18.89 -7.03
C THR A 147 4.38 19.41 -8.03
N LEU A 148 5.52 18.73 -8.20
CA LEU A 148 6.56 19.13 -9.15
C LEU A 148 6.05 19.11 -10.59
N ILE A 149 5.33 18.06 -10.98
CA ILE A 149 4.72 17.96 -12.31
C ILE A 149 3.71 19.08 -12.50
N PHE A 150 2.87 19.35 -11.50
CA PHE A 150 1.93 20.47 -11.56
C PHE A 150 2.63 21.84 -11.69
N MET A 151 3.71 22.09 -10.94
CA MET A 151 4.46 23.35 -11.04
C MET A 151 5.10 23.56 -12.42
N ILE A 152 5.52 22.48 -13.10
CA ILE A 152 6.16 22.55 -14.42
C ILE A 152 5.12 22.69 -15.55
N PHE A 153 4.02 21.92 -15.48
CA PHE A 153 3.05 21.82 -16.58
C PHE A 153 1.75 22.62 -16.35
N GLY A 154 1.51 23.14 -15.15
CA GLY A 154 0.32 23.94 -14.83
C GLY A 154 -0.98 23.23 -15.20
N ARG A 155 -1.84 23.91 -15.98
CA ARG A 155 -3.10 23.33 -16.48
C ARG A 155 -2.90 22.15 -17.44
N ALA A 156 -1.73 22.02 -18.06
CA ALA A 156 -1.37 20.87 -18.88
C ALA A 156 -0.81 19.68 -18.07
N ALA A 157 -0.76 19.77 -16.73
CA ALA A 157 -0.25 18.70 -15.88
C ALA A 157 -0.94 17.33 -16.05
N PRO A 158 -2.26 17.21 -16.29
CA PRO A 158 -2.95 15.94 -16.56
C PRO A 158 -2.23 15.09 -17.60
N ASP A 159 -1.76 15.72 -18.67
CA ASP A 159 -1.08 15.03 -19.75
C ASP A 159 0.20 14.34 -19.31
N ALA A 160 0.93 14.89 -18.33
CA ALA A 160 2.17 14.31 -17.80
C ALA A 160 1.93 13.43 -16.57
N LEU A 161 0.96 13.79 -15.71
CA LEU A 161 0.61 13.09 -14.47
C LEU A 161 0.16 11.64 -14.71
N LEU A 162 -0.46 11.35 -15.87
CA LEU A 162 -0.76 9.97 -16.28
C LEU A 162 0.49 9.10 -16.33
N GLY A 163 1.62 9.66 -16.79
CA GLY A 163 2.91 8.96 -16.78
C GLY A 163 3.33 8.63 -15.35
N PHE A 164 3.22 9.59 -14.43
CA PHE A 164 3.59 9.42 -13.01
C PHE A 164 2.84 8.28 -12.34
N GLY A 165 1.50 8.32 -12.36
CA GLY A 165 0.68 7.25 -11.80
C GLY A 165 0.97 5.89 -12.45
N PHE A 166 1.07 5.84 -13.77
CA PHE A 166 1.35 4.57 -14.47
C PHE A 166 2.73 3.99 -14.13
N GLY A 167 3.74 4.86 -13.95
CA GLY A 167 5.07 4.45 -13.50
C GLY A 167 5.04 3.84 -12.10
N GLY A 168 4.34 4.49 -11.17
CA GLY A 168 4.12 3.97 -9.82
C GLY A 168 3.41 2.62 -9.82
N THR A 169 2.29 2.51 -10.53
CA THR A 169 1.46 1.29 -10.59
C THR A 169 2.20 0.10 -11.16
N LEU A 170 2.94 0.29 -12.25
CA LEU A 170 3.68 -0.81 -12.86
C LEU A 170 4.75 -1.36 -11.90
N LEU A 171 5.50 -0.49 -11.25
CA LEU A 171 6.53 -0.91 -10.30
C LEU A 171 5.94 -1.59 -9.07
N ALA A 172 4.84 -1.05 -8.53
CA ALA A 172 4.11 -1.65 -7.43
C ALA A 172 3.61 -3.06 -7.77
N LEU A 173 3.04 -3.25 -8.97
CA LEU A 173 2.59 -4.55 -9.47
C LEU A 173 3.72 -5.58 -9.44
N PHE A 174 4.88 -5.24 -10.03
CA PHE A 174 6.02 -6.15 -10.07
C PHE A 174 6.61 -6.45 -8.69
N MET A 175 6.68 -5.44 -7.80
CA MET A 175 7.19 -5.62 -6.44
C MET A 175 6.27 -6.51 -5.61
N ARG A 176 4.96 -6.27 -5.66
CA ARG A 176 3.95 -7.01 -4.89
C ARG A 176 3.79 -8.44 -5.37
N ILE A 177 3.70 -8.68 -6.69
CA ILE A 177 3.58 -10.05 -7.23
C ILE A 177 4.87 -10.83 -7.00
N GLY A 178 6.01 -10.26 -7.38
CA GLY A 178 7.29 -10.97 -7.28
C GLY A 178 7.65 -11.26 -5.82
N GLY A 179 7.56 -10.23 -4.97
CA GLY A 179 7.82 -10.38 -3.54
C GLY A 179 6.82 -11.33 -2.88
N GLY A 180 5.54 -11.26 -3.25
CA GLY A 180 4.47 -12.14 -2.77
C GLY A 180 4.70 -13.62 -3.12
N ILE A 181 5.12 -13.92 -4.35
CA ILE A 181 5.47 -15.29 -4.76
C ILE A 181 6.69 -15.77 -3.96
N TYR A 182 7.69 -14.90 -3.78
CA TYR A 182 8.89 -15.23 -3.02
C TYR A 182 8.57 -15.59 -1.56
N THR A 183 7.89 -14.68 -0.83
CA THR A 183 7.56 -14.89 0.60
C THR A 183 6.65 -16.10 0.78
N LYS A 184 5.54 -16.20 0.04
CA LYS A 184 4.58 -17.29 0.26
C LYS A 184 5.07 -18.66 -0.21
N ALA A 185 6.03 -18.72 -1.13
CA ALA A 185 6.71 -19.97 -1.43
C ALA A 185 7.66 -20.41 -0.29
N ALA A 186 8.36 -19.45 0.33
CA ALA A 186 9.27 -19.73 1.45
C ALA A 186 8.50 -20.13 2.72
N ASP A 187 7.54 -19.30 3.13
CA ASP A 187 6.63 -19.47 4.27
C ASP A 187 5.96 -20.86 4.26
N VAL A 188 5.19 -21.17 3.21
CA VAL A 188 4.51 -22.48 3.09
C VAL A 188 5.49 -23.65 3.12
N GLY A 189 6.67 -23.50 2.51
CA GLY A 189 7.69 -24.55 2.49
C GLY A 189 8.37 -24.75 3.85
N ALA A 190 8.65 -23.66 4.56
CA ALA A 190 9.23 -23.67 5.89
C ALA A 190 8.27 -24.31 6.90
N ASP A 191 7.02 -23.83 6.91
CA ASP A 191 6.02 -24.24 7.89
C ASP A 191 5.52 -25.66 7.69
N LEU A 192 5.26 -26.07 6.43
CA LEU A 192 4.74 -27.40 6.15
C LEU A 192 5.76 -28.47 6.56
N VAL A 193 7.02 -28.32 6.15
CA VAL A 193 8.03 -29.35 6.46
C VAL A 193 8.49 -29.23 7.92
N GLY A 194 8.71 -28.00 8.41
CA GLY A 194 9.16 -27.75 9.78
C GLY A 194 8.12 -28.18 10.82
N LYS A 195 6.96 -27.53 10.84
CA LYS A 195 5.95 -27.68 11.90
C LYS A 195 5.10 -28.94 11.70
N VAL A 196 4.67 -29.24 10.47
CA VAL A 196 3.69 -30.32 10.23
C VAL A 196 4.35 -31.69 10.02
N GLU A 197 5.43 -31.76 9.22
CA GLU A 197 6.07 -33.05 8.92
C GLU A 197 7.07 -33.50 10.00
N VAL A 198 7.90 -32.58 10.48
CA VAL A 198 9.03 -32.91 11.36
C VAL A 198 8.78 -32.50 12.82
N GLY A 199 7.92 -31.51 13.06
CA GLY A 199 7.54 -31.07 14.40
C GLY A 199 8.60 -30.21 15.10
N VAL A 200 9.41 -29.46 14.34
CA VAL A 200 10.29 -28.42 14.92
C VAL A 200 9.50 -27.12 15.13
N PRO A 201 9.94 -26.25 16.05
CA PRO A 201 9.38 -24.90 16.20
C PRO A 201 9.35 -24.13 14.87
N GLU A 202 8.46 -23.15 14.80
CA GLU A 202 8.50 -22.10 13.78
C GLU A 202 9.84 -21.35 13.85
N ASP A 203 10.36 -20.88 12.72
CA ASP A 203 11.66 -20.19 12.64
C ASP A 203 12.88 -20.94 13.23
N ASP A 204 12.80 -22.27 13.39
CA ASP A 204 13.91 -23.05 13.93
C ASP A 204 15.15 -22.96 13.02
N PRO A 205 16.35 -22.70 13.58
CA PRO A 205 17.56 -22.52 12.78
C PRO A 205 17.99 -23.77 12.00
N ARG A 206 17.46 -24.96 12.33
CA ARG A 206 17.69 -26.21 11.59
C ARG A 206 16.91 -26.26 10.28
N ASN A 207 15.87 -25.46 10.13
CA ASN A 207 15.07 -25.39 8.92
C ASN A 207 15.73 -24.48 7.89
N ALA A 208 16.10 -25.05 6.74
CA ALA A 208 16.81 -24.33 5.68
C ALA A 208 16.00 -23.19 5.03
N ALA A 209 14.67 -23.18 5.19
CA ALA A 209 13.81 -22.18 4.58
C ALA A 209 13.61 -20.92 5.41
N VAL A 210 13.95 -20.92 6.70
CA VAL A 210 13.65 -19.80 7.63
C VAL A 210 14.29 -18.49 7.16
N VAL A 211 15.55 -18.50 6.72
CA VAL A 211 16.16 -17.27 6.18
C VAL A 211 15.46 -16.80 4.91
N ALA A 212 14.98 -17.71 4.06
CA ALA A 212 14.22 -17.32 2.87
C ALA A 212 12.86 -16.74 3.25
N ASP A 213 12.23 -17.24 4.31
CA ASP A 213 10.97 -16.75 4.84
C ASP A 213 11.12 -15.33 5.40
N LEU A 214 12.08 -15.13 6.31
CA LEU A 214 12.40 -13.83 6.89
C LEU A 214 12.84 -12.81 5.82
N VAL A 215 13.56 -13.23 4.79
CA VAL A 215 13.84 -12.39 3.61
C VAL A 215 12.53 -12.02 2.90
N GLY A 216 11.60 -12.96 2.81
CA GLY A 216 10.28 -12.84 2.23
C GLY A 216 9.46 -11.71 2.83
N ASP A 217 9.39 -11.61 4.15
CA ASP A 217 8.59 -10.56 4.82
C ASP A 217 9.11 -9.17 4.48
N ASN A 218 10.44 -9.04 4.31
CA ASN A 218 11.06 -7.79 3.90
C ASN A 218 10.75 -7.45 2.42
N VAL A 219 10.93 -8.41 1.50
CA VAL A 219 10.81 -8.14 0.05
C VAL A 219 9.37 -8.10 -0.46
N GLY A 220 8.48 -8.88 0.15
CA GLY A 220 7.06 -8.94 -0.19
C GLY A 220 6.26 -7.99 0.66
N ASP A 221 6.22 -8.25 1.97
CA ASP A 221 5.28 -7.61 2.88
C ASP A 221 5.69 -6.19 3.28
N CYS A 222 6.98 -5.84 3.30
CA CYS A 222 7.42 -4.46 3.47
C CYS A 222 7.57 -3.72 2.13
N ALA A 223 8.45 -4.17 1.24
CA ALA A 223 8.76 -3.42 0.02
C ALA A 223 7.58 -3.36 -0.96
N GLY A 224 6.90 -4.49 -1.18
CA GLY A 224 5.79 -4.59 -2.13
C GLY A 224 4.55 -3.83 -1.67
N MET A 225 4.23 -3.89 -0.37
CA MET A 225 3.07 -3.17 0.17
C MET A 225 3.30 -1.66 0.27
N ALA A 226 4.51 -1.22 0.63
CA ALA A 226 4.86 0.19 0.60
C ALA A 226 4.71 0.81 -0.79
N ALA A 227 5.12 0.07 -1.83
CA ALA A 227 4.95 0.47 -3.23
C ALA A 227 3.48 0.48 -3.68
N ASP A 228 2.66 -0.46 -3.18
CA ASP A 228 1.22 -0.50 -3.46
C ASP A 228 0.48 0.69 -2.86
N ILE A 229 0.77 1.04 -1.60
CA ILE A 229 0.16 2.24 -1.00
C ILE A 229 0.68 3.52 -1.68
N PHE A 230 1.95 3.54 -2.10
CA PHE A 230 2.51 4.64 -2.87
C PHE A 230 1.74 4.87 -4.18
N GLU A 231 1.49 3.81 -4.93
CA GLU A 231 0.67 3.82 -6.14
C GLU A 231 -0.71 4.43 -5.86
N SER A 232 -1.40 3.96 -4.83
CA SER A 232 -2.75 4.43 -4.53
C SER A 232 -2.76 5.90 -4.11
N TYR A 233 -1.70 6.34 -3.43
CA TYR A 233 -1.46 7.75 -3.08
C TYR A 233 -1.32 8.61 -4.34
N GLU A 234 -0.45 8.20 -5.28
CA GLU A 234 -0.21 8.92 -6.54
C GLU A 234 -1.45 8.97 -7.42
N VAL A 235 -2.08 7.82 -7.69
CA VAL A 235 -3.22 7.72 -8.60
C VAL A 235 -4.40 8.55 -8.11
N THR A 236 -4.63 8.59 -6.79
CA THR A 236 -5.67 9.44 -6.22
C THR A 236 -5.35 10.92 -6.46
N ILE A 237 -4.10 11.36 -6.25
CA ILE A 237 -3.69 12.74 -6.58
C ILE A 237 -3.89 13.03 -8.08
N VAL A 238 -3.43 12.14 -8.95
CA VAL A 238 -3.57 12.28 -10.40
C VAL A 238 -5.04 12.45 -10.77
N SER A 239 -5.92 11.56 -10.30
CA SER A 239 -7.35 11.62 -10.60
C SER A 239 -8.01 12.88 -10.05
N THR A 240 -7.71 13.28 -8.81
CA THR A 240 -8.25 14.53 -8.24
C THR A 240 -7.77 15.76 -9.01
N LEU A 241 -6.53 15.80 -9.47
CA LEU A 241 -6.01 16.93 -10.27
C LEU A 241 -6.65 17.00 -11.65
N ILE A 242 -6.88 15.87 -12.32
CA ILE A 242 -7.59 15.81 -13.61
C ILE A 242 -9.00 16.39 -13.45
N LEU A 243 -9.77 15.88 -12.47
CA LEU A 243 -11.12 16.36 -12.19
C LEU A 243 -11.15 17.81 -11.69
N GLY A 244 -10.15 18.21 -10.90
CA GLY A 244 -9.97 19.57 -10.41
C GLY A 244 -9.68 20.56 -11.54
N ILE A 245 -8.91 20.16 -12.55
CA ILE A 245 -8.65 20.97 -13.75
C ILE A 245 -9.91 21.11 -14.59
N ALA A 246 -10.69 20.03 -14.76
CA ALA A 246 -11.98 20.11 -15.43
C ALA A 246 -12.93 21.09 -14.73
N LEU A 247 -12.99 21.06 -13.40
CA LEU A 247 -13.76 22.04 -12.60
C LEU A 247 -13.20 23.46 -12.73
N ALA A 248 -11.89 23.64 -12.69
CA ALA A 248 -11.25 24.94 -12.87
C ALA A 248 -11.50 25.52 -14.26
N HIS A 249 -11.64 24.69 -15.29
CA HIS A 249 -11.96 25.13 -16.66
C HIS A 249 -13.39 25.68 -16.75
N VAL A 250 -14.37 25.03 -16.11
CA VAL A 250 -15.78 25.45 -16.18
C VAL A 250 -16.15 26.53 -15.16
N THR A 251 -15.45 26.60 -14.03
CA THR A 251 -15.70 27.62 -12.98
C THR A 251 -14.75 28.81 -13.05
N GLY A 252 -13.59 28.66 -13.68
CA GLY A 252 -12.51 29.67 -13.67
C GLY A 252 -11.68 29.69 -12.38
N GLU A 253 -11.97 28.82 -11.40
CA GLU A 253 -11.34 28.87 -10.08
C GLU A 253 -10.22 27.84 -9.93
N ILE A 254 -9.02 28.27 -9.52
CA ILE A 254 -7.88 27.35 -9.32
C ILE A 254 -7.98 26.55 -8.00
N VAL A 255 -8.95 26.90 -7.14
CA VAL A 255 -9.16 26.27 -5.83
C VAL A 255 -9.32 24.76 -5.92
N TRP A 256 -9.99 24.27 -6.98
CA TRP A 256 -10.23 22.86 -7.27
C TRP A 256 -8.96 22.05 -7.52
N ILE A 257 -7.83 22.72 -7.75
CA ILE A 257 -6.53 22.08 -8.01
C ILE A 257 -5.63 22.21 -6.79
N VAL A 258 -5.56 23.41 -6.20
CA VAL A 258 -4.65 23.70 -5.08
C VAL A 258 -5.13 23.04 -3.79
N TYR A 259 -6.45 23.04 -3.54
CA TYR A 259 -7.02 22.52 -2.31
C TYR A 259 -6.61 21.07 -1.98
N PRO A 260 -6.75 20.08 -2.89
CA PRO A 260 -6.38 18.70 -2.61
C PRO A 260 -4.88 18.52 -2.31
N LEU A 261 -4.00 19.26 -2.98
CA LEU A 261 -2.55 19.20 -2.73
C LEU A 261 -2.19 19.69 -1.32
N ILE A 262 -2.84 20.77 -0.87
CA ILE A 262 -2.61 21.29 0.48
C ILE A 262 -3.22 20.37 1.54
N VAL A 263 -4.37 19.76 1.31
CA VAL A 263 -4.94 18.76 2.22
C VAL A 263 -4.02 17.55 2.35
N ARG A 264 -3.38 17.11 1.26
CA ARG A 264 -2.33 16.10 1.33
C ARG A 264 -1.15 16.55 2.18
N ALA A 265 -0.68 17.79 2.03
CA ALA A 265 0.38 18.36 2.87
C ALA A 265 -0.03 18.42 4.36
N ILE A 266 -1.27 18.78 4.66
CA ILE A 266 -1.85 18.73 6.01
C ILE A 266 -1.80 17.29 6.54
N GLY A 267 -2.21 16.30 5.73
CA GLY A 267 -2.14 14.88 6.07
C GLY A 267 -0.72 14.42 6.42
N VAL A 268 0.30 14.88 5.68
CA VAL A 268 1.71 14.61 6.01
C VAL A 268 2.06 15.15 7.39
N LEU A 269 1.70 16.39 7.70
CA LEU A 269 1.97 16.98 9.02
C LEU A 269 1.19 16.27 10.14
N SER A 270 -0.08 15.95 9.91
CA SER A 270 -0.90 15.17 10.83
C SER A 270 -0.29 13.80 11.12
N SER A 271 0.19 13.10 10.08
CA SER A 271 0.83 11.80 10.20
C SER A 271 2.12 11.88 11.01
N ILE A 272 2.92 12.95 10.87
CA ILE A 272 4.10 13.19 11.72
C ILE A 272 3.69 13.29 13.19
N LEU A 273 2.64 14.07 13.49
CA LEU A 273 2.15 14.24 14.86
C LEU A 273 1.62 12.93 15.43
N GLY A 274 0.73 12.24 14.71
CA GLY A 274 0.16 10.97 15.16
C GLY A 274 1.23 9.91 15.37
N THR A 275 2.10 9.68 14.39
CA THR A 275 3.14 8.64 14.48
C THR A 275 4.14 8.89 15.62
N PHE A 276 4.40 10.15 15.99
CA PHE A 276 5.23 10.48 17.14
C PHE A 276 4.58 10.09 18.48
N THR A 277 3.25 10.00 18.54
CA THR A 277 2.51 9.70 19.79
C THR A 277 2.43 8.21 20.14
N VAL A 278 2.70 7.28 19.21
CA VAL A 278 2.58 5.82 19.48
C VAL A 278 3.31 5.38 20.74
N PRO A 279 4.62 5.69 20.93
CA PRO A 279 5.34 5.30 22.14
C PRO A 279 4.82 5.94 23.43
N ILE A 280 4.09 7.06 23.32
CA ILE A 280 3.64 7.89 24.44
C ILE A 280 2.42 7.25 25.12
N TRP A 281 1.55 6.58 24.36
CA TRP A 281 0.28 6.08 24.87
C TRP A 281 0.40 5.01 25.95
N GLU A 282 1.44 4.18 25.93
CA GLU A 282 1.67 3.20 27.01
C GLU A 282 2.15 3.85 28.31
N ARG A 283 2.85 4.99 28.19
CA ARG A 283 3.42 5.73 29.34
C ARG A 283 2.53 6.91 29.77
N PHE A 284 1.35 7.05 29.19
CA PHE A 284 0.51 8.22 29.38
C PHE A 284 0.17 8.44 30.87
N PRO A 285 0.24 9.68 31.41
CA PRO A 285 0.10 9.90 32.85
C PRO A 285 -1.29 9.50 33.39
N LEU A 286 -2.33 9.67 32.59
CA LEU A 286 -3.71 9.29 32.96
C LEU A 286 -3.97 7.81 32.65
N LYS A 287 -4.14 6.99 33.70
CA LYS A 287 -4.29 5.52 33.58
C LYS A 287 -5.40 5.07 32.63
N PHE A 288 -6.54 5.77 32.59
CA PHE A 288 -7.66 5.41 31.71
C PHE A 288 -7.38 5.72 30.22
N LEU A 289 -6.40 6.59 29.95
CA LEU A 289 -5.90 6.93 28.60
C LEU A 289 -4.57 6.23 28.29
N ARG A 290 -4.19 5.20 29.06
CA ARG A 290 -3.06 4.33 28.68
C ARG A 290 -3.50 3.30 27.67
N ALA A 291 -2.69 3.08 26.64
CA ALA A 291 -2.90 1.97 25.72
C ALA A 291 -2.52 0.66 26.43
N ARG A 292 -3.30 -0.39 26.22
CA ARG A 292 -3.09 -1.70 26.83
C ARG A 292 -2.10 -2.55 26.04
N ASP A 293 -2.07 -2.36 24.73
CA ASP A 293 -1.20 -3.07 23.79
C ASP A 293 -0.80 -2.15 22.61
N ALA A 294 0.06 -2.69 21.75
CA ALA A 294 0.53 -2.00 20.54
C ALA A 294 -0.62 -1.62 19.59
N GLU A 295 -1.67 -2.44 19.49
CA GLU A 295 -2.84 -2.18 18.62
C GLU A 295 -3.57 -0.90 19.05
N GLU A 296 -3.91 -0.81 20.34
CA GLU A 296 -4.59 0.35 20.91
C GLU A 296 -3.71 1.62 20.84
N ALA A 297 -2.40 1.48 21.02
CA ALA A 297 -1.45 2.60 20.88
C ALA A 297 -1.43 3.17 19.45
N MET A 298 -1.47 2.29 18.44
CA MET A 298 -1.54 2.69 17.04
C MET A 298 -2.88 3.32 16.69
N PHE A 299 -4.00 2.77 17.17
CA PHE A 299 -5.34 3.31 16.91
C PHE A 299 -5.51 4.72 17.48
N ARG A 300 -5.09 4.96 18.72
CA ARG A 300 -5.15 6.32 19.32
C ARG A 300 -4.27 7.32 18.58
N SER A 301 -3.10 6.87 18.13
CA SER A 301 -2.21 7.71 17.30
C SER A 301 -2.80 8.02 15.94
N TYR A 302 -3.57 7.08 15.38
CA TYR A 302 -4.35 7.29 14.17
C TYR A 302 -5.45 8.35 14.38
N GLU A 303 -6.17 8.28 15.51
CA GLU A 303 -7.19 9.27 15.88
C GLU A 303 -6.62 10.68 16.04
N VAL A 304 -5.41 10.81 16.61
CA VAL A 304 -4.70 12.10 16.67
C VAL A 304 -4.47 12.67 15.27
N SER A 305 -3.97 11.84 14.33
CA SER A 305 -3.83 12.26 12.92
C SER A 305 -5.18 12.66 12.32
N SER A 306 -6.26 11.92 12.62
CA SER A 306 -7.61 12.20 12.09
C SER A 306 -8.15 13.54 12.56
N ILE A 307 -8.09 13.80 13.87
CA ILE A 307 -8.56 15.06 14.46
C ILE A 307 -7.78 16.22 13.85
N ASN A 308 -6.46 16.10 13.74
CA ASN A 308 -5.61 17.14 13.19
C ASN A 308 -5.93 17.39 11.70
N THR A 309 -6.03 16.34 10.89
CA THR A 309 -6.35 16.49 9.46
C THR A 309 -7.71 17.12 9.26
N VAL A 310 -8.74 16.67 9.97
CA VAL A 310 -10.10 17.23 9.85
C VAL A 310 -10.09 18.70 10.27
N LEU A 311 -9.53 19.02 11.44
CA LEU A 311 -9.46 20.39 11.94
C LEU A 311 -8.78 21.34 10.95
N TRP A 312 -7.57 21.02 10.51
CA TRP A 312 -6.83 21.88 9.59
C TRP A 312 -7.46 21.93 8.20
N SER A 313 -8.07 20.85 7.73
CA SER A 313 -8.80 20.85 6.44
C SER A 313 -10.02 21.77 6.49
N PHE A 314 -10.76 21.82 7.60
CA PHE A 314 -11.87 22.75 7.81
C PHE A 314 -11.40 24.20 7.92
N LEU A 315 -10.34 24.47 8.68
CA LEU A 315 -9.75 25.81 8.77
C LEU A 315 -9.28 26.30 7.40
N PHE A 316 -8.60 25.44 6.65
CA PHE A 316 -8.12 25.76 5.30
C PHE A 316 -9.27 25.94 4.31
N ALA A 317 -10.29 25.09 4.36
CA ALA A 317 -11.49 25.25 3.53
C ALA A 317 -12.22 26.56 3.81
N TRP A 318 -12.33 26.96 5.07
CA TRP A 318 -12.97 28.22 5.45
C TRP A 318 -12.16 29.44 5.01
N TRP A 319 -10.84 29.41 5.24
CA TRP A 319 -9.95 30.55 4.98
C TRP A 319 -9.59 30.73 3.50
N TYR A 320 -9.31 29.65 2.77
CA TYR A 320 -8.85 29.70 1.37
C TYR A 320 -9.96 29.39 0.37
N ALA A 321 -10.66 28.27 0.55
CA ALA A 321 -11.63 27.80 -0.44
C ALA A 321 -13.01 28.45 -0.29
N HIS A 322 -13.29 29.07 0.87
CA HIS A 322 -14.60 29.57 1.27
C HIS A 322 -15.75 28.56 1.08
N ASP A 323 -15.42 27.26 1.12
CA ASP A 323 -16.39 26.18 0.96
C ASP A 323 -16.10 25.02 1.92
N TRP A 324 -16.90 24.96 2.99
CA TRP A 324 -16.81 23.92 4.02
C TRP A 324 -17.09 22.51 3.49
N ARG A 325 -17.77 22.36 2.34
CA ARG A 325 -18.12 21.06 1.75
C ARG A 325 -16.89 20.28 1.33
N LEU A 326 -15.86 20.97 0.86
CA LEU A 326 -14.57 20.38 0.53
C LEU A 326 -13.91 19.74 1.76
N ALA A 327 -13.98 20.40 2.91
CA ALA A 327 -13.51 19.84 4.17
C ALA A 327 -14.39 18.68 4.66
N LEU A 328 -15.70 18.76 4.46
CA LEU A 328 -16.61 17.66 4.78
C LEU A 328 -16.28 16.41 3.95
N LEU A 329 -16.04 16.55 2.63
CA LEU A 329 -15.65 15.44 1.76
C LEU A 329 -14.35 14.78 2.23
N ASN A 330 -13.36 15.58 2.62
CA ASN A 330 -12.14 15.06 3.23
C ASN A 330 -12.40 14.34 4.56
N ALA A 331 -13.25 14.91 5.43
CA ALA A 331 -13.59 14.30 6.70
C ALA A 331 -14.35 12.98 6.53
N VAL A 332 -15.18 12.86 5.50
CA VAL A 332 -15.84 11.60 5.10
C VAL A 332 -14.82 10.56 4.67
N GLY A 333 -13.79 10.95 3.91
CA GLY A 333 -12.64 10.10 3.58
C GLY A 333 -11.83 9.65 4.79
N VAL A 334 -11.53 10.57 5.71
CA VAL A 334 -10.87 10.24 6.99
C VAL A 334 -11.73 9.27 7.81
N GLY A 335 -13.05 9.50 7.86
CA GLY A 335 -14.01 8.62 8.52
C GLY A 335 -14.01 7.21 7.93
N LEU A 336 -13.92 7.09 6.60
CA LEU A 336 -13.76 5.80 5.93
C LEU A 336 -12.48 5.09 6.40
N ALA A 337 -11.34 5.77 6.37
CA ALA A 337 -10.06 5.19 6.81
C ALA A 337 -10.10 4.72 8.27
N VAL A 338 -10.64 5.56 9.17
CA VAL A 338 -10.79 5.24 10.59
C VAL A 338 -11.73 4.05 10.81
N SER A 339 -12.81 3.94 10.02
CA SER A 339 -13.80 2.87 10.19
C SER A 339 -13.24 1.47 9.91
N PHE A 340 -12.24 1.36 9.03
CA PHE A 340 -11.63 0.07 8.71
C PHE A 340 -10.77 -0.51 9.83
N ASN A 341 -10.22 0.33 10.72
CA ASN A 341 -9.43 -0.13 11.85
C ASN A 341 -10.22 -1.11 12.75
N PRO A 342 -11.35 -0.71 13.37
CA PRO A 342 -12.11 -1.62 14.22
C PRO A 342 -12.82 -2.73 13.43
N ILE A 343 -13.29 -2.47 12.20
CA ILE A 343 -13.98 -3.48 11.39
C ILE A 343 -13.03 -4.63 11.04
N THR A 344 -11.87 -4.32 10.49
CA THR A 344 -10.91 -5.37 10.08
C THR A 344 -10.31 -6.06 11.30
N SER A 345 -10.00 -5.31 12.37
CA SER A 345 -9.55 -5.90 13.65
C SER A 345 -10.56 -6.89 14.23
N TYR A 346 -11.86 -6.61 14.15
CA TYR A 346 -12.91 -7.53 14.60
C TYR A 346 -12.81 -8.92 13.94
N PHE A 347 -12.47 -8.97 12.65
CA PHE A 347 -12.37 -10.21 11.88
C PHE A 347 -10.98 -10.86 11.88
N THR A 348 -9.94 -10.18 12.39
CA THR A 348 -8.54 -10.65 12.27
C THR A 348 -7.79 -10.76 13.60
N SER A 349 -8.23 -10.05 14.65
CA SER A 349 -7.62 -10.14 15.97
C SER A 349 -7.99 -11.44 16.69
N ALA A 350 -6.99 -12.15 17.22
CA ALA A 350 -7.17 -13.39 17.99
C ALA A 350 -8.06 -13.24 19.25
N LYS A 351 -8.27 -12.00 19.71
CA LYS A 351 -9.10 -11.67 20.88
C LYS A 351 -10.60 -11.62 20.53
N ARG A 352 -10.97 -11.73 19.26
CA ARG A 352 -12.34 -11.48 18.76
C ARG A 352 -13.04 -12.76 18.34
N LYS A 353 -14.37 -12.71 18.36
CA LYS A 353 -15.24 -13.87 18.14
C LYS A 353 -15.01 -14.59 16.80
N PRO A 354 -14.89 -13.90 15.64
CA PRO A 354 -14.70 -14.59 14.36
C PRO A 354 -13.43 -15.45 14.32
N VAL A 355 -12.32 -14.95 14.85
CA VAL A 355 -11.06 -15.72 14.90
C VAL A 355 -11.15 -16.86 15.91
N GLN A 356 -11.80 -16.63 17.06
CA GLN A 356 -12.03 -17.70 18.04
C GLN A 356 -12.90 -18.83 17.48
N GLU A 357 -13.87 -18.54 16.61
CA GLU A 357 -14.66 -19.55 15.90
C GLU A 357 -13.81 -20.38 14.92
N ILE A 358 -12.83 -19.76 14.24
CA ILE A 358 -11.85 -20.48 13.40
C ILE A 358 -10.96 -21.41 14.25
N VAL A 359 -10.48 -20.90 15.39
CA VAL A 359 -9.68 -21.69 16.34
C VAL A 359 -10.48 -22.89 16.84
N GLN A 360 -11.74 -22.69 17.24
CA GLN A 360 -12.63 -23.79 17.66
C GLN A 360 -12.88 -24.79 16.54
N SER A 361 -13.05 -24.32 15.30
CA SER A 361 -13.23 -25.20 14.13
C SER A 361 -12.01 -26.09 13.90
N SER A 362 -10.81 -25.62 14.25
CA SER A 362 -9.57 -26.40 14.13
C SER A 362 -9.52 -27.64 15.02
N CYS A 363 -10.33 -27.72 16.07
CA CYS A 363 -10.49 -28.94 16.87
C CYS A 363 -11.12 -30.11 16.09
N THR A 364 -11.76 -29.84 14.95
CA THR A 364 -12.43 -30.85 14.11
C THR A 364 -11.67 -31.18 12.82
N GLY A 365 -10.48 -30.61 12.62
CA GLY A 365 -9.56 -30.90 11.52
C GLY A 365 -9.43 -29.78 10.48
N SER A 366 -8.49 -29.93 9.55
CA SER A 366 -8.13 -28.87 8.59
C SER A 366 -9.26 -28.45 7.66
N ALA A 367 -10.17 -29.37 7.29
CA ALA A 367 -11.28 -29.07 6.39
C ALA A 367 -12.25 -28.04 6.99
N THR A 368 -12.61 -28.20 8.26
CA THR A 368 -13.50 -27.28 8.97
C THR A 368 -12.81 -25.96 9.30
N THR A 369 -11.50 -25.95 9.60
CA THR A 369 -10.71 -24.71 9.69
C THR A 369 -10.79 -23.89 8.40
N VAL A 370 -10.56 -24.53 7.25
CA VAL A 370 -10.59 -23.85 5.94
C VAL A 370 -11.99 -23.32 5.63
N LEU A 371 -13.04 -24.11 5.87
CA LEU A 371 -14.42 -23.67 5.66
C LEU A 371 -14.80 -22.48 6.55
N SER A 372 -14.41 -22.51 7.83
CA SER A 372 -14.64 -21.40 8.76
C SER A 372 -13.90 -20.14 8.31
N GLY A 373 -12.62 -20.25 7.95
CA GLY A 373 -11.82 -19.13 7.46
C GLY A 373 -12.36 -18.51 6.17
N LEU A 374 -12.76 -19.34 5.20
CA LEU A 374 -13.39 -18.87 3.95
C LEU A 374 -14.72 -18.15 4.23
N SER A 375 -15.55 -18.68 5.12
CA SER A 375 -16.82 -18.05 5.52
C SER A 375 -16.59 -16.67 6.12
N VAL A 376 -15.66 -16.56 7.08
CA VAL A 376 -15.31 -15.28 7.73
C VAL A 376 -14.75 -14.28 6.70
N GLY A 377 -13.91 -14.74 5.77
CA GLY A 377 -13.37 -13.91 4.69
C GLY A 377 -14.44 -13.37 3.73
N MET A 378 -15.44 -14.18 3.39
CA MET A 378 -16.57 -13.74 2.58
C MET A 378 -17.44 -12.72 3.32
N GLU A 379 -17.68 -12.94 4.62
CA GLU A 379 -18.49 -12.03 5.44
C GLU A 379 -17.83 -10.64 5.59
N THR A 380 -16.54 -10.58 5.93
CA THR A 380 -15.83 -9.30 6.11
C THR A 380 -15.79 -8.48 4.81
N SER A 381 -15.75 -9.15 3.66
CA SER A 381 -15.80 -8.51 2.34
C SER A 381 -17.11 -7.74 2.14
N VAL A 382 -18.25 -8.29 2.60
CA VAL A 382 -19.56 -7.61 2.50
C VAL A 382 -19.59 -6.34 3.34
N TRP A 383 -19.16 -6.42 4.59
CA TRP A 383 -19.11 -5.25 5.48
C TRP A 383 -18.20 -4.15 4.92
N SER A 384 -17.06 -4.56 4.37
CA SER A 384 -16.11 -3.66 3.74
C SER A 384 -16.72 -2.90 2.55
N VAL A 385 -17.44 -3.61 1.67
CA VAL A 385 -18.13 -2.99 0.52
C VAL A 385 -19.25 -2.06 0.98
N LEU A 386 -20.04 -2.45 1.99
CA LEU A 386 -21.12 -1.61 2.52
C LEU A 386 -20.60 -0.27 3.05
N VAL A 387 -19.47 -0.28 3.76
CA VAL A 387 -18.86 0.95 4.28
C VAL A 387 -18.38 1.85 3.14
N ILE A 388 -17.73 1.29 2.11
CA ILE A 388 -17.36 2.06 0.91
C ILE A 388 -18.59 2.67 0.24
N CYS A 389 -19.66 1.89 0.05
CA CYS A 389 -20.92 2.35 -0.53
C CYS A 389 -21.56 3.49 0.29
N VAL A 390 -21.55 3.39 1.61
CA VAL A 390 -22.04 4.46 2.49
C VAL A 390 -21.21 5.72 2.31
N THR A 391 -19.88 5.63 2.30
CA THR A 391 -18.98 6.77 2.09
C THR A 391 -19.21 7.44 0.72
N MET A 392 -19.29 6.64 -0.35
CA MET A 392 -19.60 7.15 -1.69
C MET A 392 -21.01 7.75 -1.75
N GLY A 393 -21.98 7.15 -1.06
CA GLY A 393 -23.34 7.67 -0.92
C GLY A 393 -23.37 9.02 -0.21
N ILE A 394 -22.56 9.23 0.83
CA ILE A 394 -22.43 10.53 1.50
C ILE A 394 -21.84 11.58 0.54
N SER A 395 -20.79 11.24 -0.22
CA SER A 395 -20.24 12.14 -1.24
C SER A 395 -21.28 12.52 -2.30
N TYR A 396 -22.06 11.53 -2.75
CA TYR A 396 -23.19 11.74 -3.66
C TYR A 396 -24.23 12.70 -3.08
N LEU A 397 -24.65 12.49 -1.83
CA LEU A 397 -25.64 13.34 -1.16
C LEU A 397 -25.13 14.77 -0.96
N ILE A 398 -23.86 14.97 -0.62
CA ILE A 398 -23.26 16.31 -0.50
C ILE A 398 -23.35 17.05 -1.83
N ALA A 399 -22.99 16.40 -2.94
CA ALA A 399 -23.04 16.99 -4.27
C ALA A 399 -24.46 17.34 -4.72
N ARG A 400 -25.46 16.54 -4.34
CA ARG A 400 -26.87 16.73 -4.73
C ARG A 400 -27.63 17.71 -3.86
N LEU A 401 -27.48 17.63 -2.54
CA LEU A 401 -28.26 18.42 -1.59
C LEU A 401 -27.64 19.80 -1.34
N PHE A 402 -26.32 19.89 -1.45
CA PHE A 402 -25.58 21.12 -1.17
C PHE A 402 -24.58 21.44 -2.28
N PRO A 403 -24.96 21.54 -3.57
CA PRO A 403 -24.03 21.98 -4.59
C PRO A 403 -23.56 23.42 -4.32
N PRO A 404 -22.28 23.76 -4.55
CA PRO A 404 -21.80 25.13 -4.57
C PRO A 404 -22.55 25.96 -5.63
N ALA A 405 -22.76 27.26 -5.40
CA ALA A 405 -23.58 28.09 -6.28
C ALA A 405 -23.02 28.18 -7.72
N ASN A 406 -21.70 28.27 -7.87
CA ASN A 406 -21.00 28.24 -9.15
C ASN A 406 -21.17 26.91 -9.89
N ILE A 407 -21.22 25.79 -9.17
CA ILE A 407 -21.52 24.47 -9.73
C ILE A 407 -22.99 24.33 -10.09
N GLN A 408 -23.90 24.81 -9.24
CA GLN A 408 -25.33 24.76 -9.48
C GLN A 408 -25.73 25.53 -10.74
N ALA A 409 -25.06 26.65 -11.03
CA ALA A 409 -25.26 27.44 -12.24
C ALA A 409 -24.93 26.67 -13.54
N LEU A 410 -24.11 25.62 -13.46
CA LEU A 410 -23.72 24.76 -14.59
C LEU A 410 -24.70 23.60 -14.83
N GLY A 411 -25.77 23.48 -14.03
CA GLY A 411 -26.79 22.44 -14.15
C GLY A 411 -26.29 21.02 -13.85
N GLU A 412 -26.98 20.02 -14.41
CA GLU A 412 -26.69 18.59 -14.13
C GLU A 412 -25.28 18.15 -14.51
N GLN A 413 -24.70 18.74 -15.57
CA GLN A 413 -23.33 18.43 -15.99
C GLN A 413 -22.30 18.90 -14.96
N GLY A 414 -22.48 20.11 -14.39
CA GLY A 414 -21.63 20.62 -13.32
C GLY A 414 -21.75 19.81 -12.04
N ILE A 415 -22.98 19.43 -11.67
CA ILE A 415 -23.25 18.59 -10.49
C ILE A 415 -22.59 17.23 -10.65
N LEU A 416 -22.67 16.61 -11.83
CA LEU A 416 -21.97 15.36 -12.11
C LEU A 416 -20.47 15.55 -11.91
N LEU A 417 -19.84 16.54 -12.56
CA LEU A 417 -18.40 16.76 -12.44
C LEU A 417 -17.96 17.01 -10.98
N TYR A 418 -18.72 17.79 -10.21
CA TYR A 418 -18.46 18.04 -8.79
C TYR A 418 -18.64 16.77 -7.94
N MET A 419 -19.61 15.91 -8.25
CA MET A 419 -19.80 14.62 -7.59
C MET A 419 -18.60 13.70 -7.78
N LEU A 420 -18.06 13.66 -8.99
CA LEU A 420 -16.87 12.87 -9.34
C LEU A 420 -15.63 13.36 -8.61
N TYR A 421 -15.44 14.67 -8.64
CA TYR A 421 -14.41 15.33 -7.86
C TYR A 421 -14.59 15.06 -6.36
N GLY A 422 -15.82 15.04 -5.86
CA GLY A 422 -16.15 14.68 -4.49
C GLY A 422 -15.68 13.28 -4.09
N VAL A 423 -15.89 12.28 -4.96
CA VAL A 423 -15.37 10.92 -4.75
C VAL A 423 -13.84 10.92 -4.71
N ALA A 424 -13.19 11.67 -5.59
CA ALA A 424 -11.73 11.80 -5.58
C ALA A 424 -11.23 12.49 -4.29
N MET A 425 -11.95 13.51 -3.80
CA MET A 425 -11.69 14.21 -2.54
C MET A 425 -11.88 13.31 -1.32
N VAL A 426 -12.86 12.41 -1.32
CA VAL A 426 -12.96 11.35 -0.30
C VAL A 426 -11.70 10.50 -0.32
N GLY A 427 -11.17 10.14 -1.50
CA GLY A 427 -9.88 9.46 -1.62
C GLY A 427 -8.70 10.27 -1.06
N ILE A 428 -8.66 11.59 -1.32
CA ILE A 428 -7.67 12.50 -0.73
C ILE A 428 -7.73 12.48 0.81
N GLY A 429 -8.93 12.55 1.37
CA GLY A 429 -9.17 12.47 2.81
C GLY A 429 -8.74 11.12 3.39
N MET A 430 -9.15 10.02 2.78
CA MET A 430 -8.83 8.66 3.23
C MET A 430 -7.32 8.40 3.28
N LEU A 431 -6.59 8.82 2.24
CA LEU A 431 -5.16 8.60 2.13
C LEU A 431 -4.33 9.75 2.73
N SER A 432 -4.95 10.71 3.41
CA SER A 432 -4.22 11.71 4.21
C SER A 432 -3.47 11.08 5.41
N HIS A 433 -3.84 9.86 5.78
CA HIS A 433 -3.22 9.02 6.82
C HIS A 433 -2.23 8.01 6.26
N THR A 434 -1.75 8.18 5.03
CA THR A 434 -0.86 7.20 4.39
C THR A 434 0.41 6.95 5.20
N GLY A 435 1.02 7.99 5.79
CA GLY A 435 2.12 7.84 6.73
C GLY A 435 1.79 6.91 7.91
N ASN A 436 0.59 7.02 8.51
CA ASN A 436 0.14 6.11 9.57
C ASN A 436 -0.15 4.69 9.04
N ASN A 437 -0.82 4.58 7.89
CA ASN A 437 -1.19 3.30 7.28
C ASN A 437 0.05 2.46 6.98
N VAL A 438 1.01 3.03 6.26
CA VAL A 438 2.26 2.34 5.92
C VAL A 438 3.12 2.09 7.16
N ALA A 439 3.07 2.95 8.18
CA ALA A 439 3.76 2.70 9.44
C ALA A 439 3.22 1.46 10.16
N MET A 440 1.90 1.34 10.27
CA MET A 440 1.23 0.15 10.84
C MET A 440 1.51 -1.10 10.00
N ASP A 441 1.49 -0.96 8.68
CA ASP A 441 1.75 -2.06 7.75
C ASP A 441 3.18 -2.59 7.88
N SER A 442 4.17 -1.70 7.77
CA SER A 442 5.60 -2.04 7.85
C SER A 442 6.01 -2.48 9.27
N TYR A 443 5.28 -2.06 10.31
CA TYR A 443 5.50 -2.54 11.66
C TYR A 443 5.35 -4.08 11.75
N GLY A 444 4.38 -4.66 11.06
CA GLY A 444 4.11 -6.11 11.10
C GLY A 444 5.30 -6.95 10.69
N PRO A 445 5.80 -6.85 9.44
CA PRO A 445 6.97 -7.59 8.98
C PRO A 445 8.24 -7.35 9.81
N ILE A 446 8.37 -6.18 10.42
CA ILE A 446 9.52 -5.88 11.30
C ILE A 446 9.41 -6.64 12.62
N ALA A 447 8.20 -6.74 13.20
CA ALA A 447 7.95 -7.50 14.41
C ALA A 447 8.08 -9.02 14.15
N ASP A 448 7.55 -9.49 13.03
CA ASP A 448 7.66 -10.86 12.53
C ASP A 448 9.13 -11.28 12.39
N ASN A 449 9.92 -10.51 11.64
CA ASN A 449 11.36 -10.76 11.53
C ASN A 449 12.10 -10.70 12.87
N ALA A 450 11.68 -9.83 13.79
CA ALA A 450 12.30 -9.74 15.11
C ALA A 450 12.04 -11.02 15.92
N ASN A 451 10.84 -11.60 15.80
CA ASN A 451 10.45 -12.87 16.38
C ASN A 451 11.29 -14.02 15.79
N GLY A 452 11.42 -14.11 14.47
CA GLY A 452 12.24 -15.13 13.83
C GLY A 452 13.73 -15.03 14.17
N ILE A 453 14.30 -13.81 14.23
CA ILE A 453 15.68 -13.61 14.70
C ILE A 453 15.86 -14.13 16.14
N ALA A 454 14.86 -13.91 17.00
CA ALA A 454 14.90 -14.30 18.39
C ALA A 454 14.87 -15.82 18.58
N GLU A 455 14.01 -16.50 17.82
CA GLU A 455 13.90 -17.96 17.82
C GLU A 455 15.20 -18.60 17.29
N MET A 456 15.75 -18.07 16.19
CA MET A 456 17.01 -18.54 15.62
C MET A 456 18.22 -18.43 16.56
N VAL A 457 18.21 -17.49 17.51
CA VAL A 457 19.30 -17.34 18.50
C VAL A 457 18.98 -17.94 19.87
N GLY A 458 17.75 -18.41 20.09
CA GLY A 458 17.28 -19.01 21.34
C GLY A 458 17.28 -18.03 22.52
N VAL A 459 16.50 -16.94 22.42
CA VAL A 459 16.37 -15.97 23.54
C VAL A 459 15.50 -16.50 24.69
N ASP A 460 15.49 -15.78 25.81
CA ASP A 460 14.66 -16.10 26.97
C ASP A 460 13.14 -16.07 26.64
N PRO A 461 12.33 -16.97 27.23
CA PRO A 461 10.88 -17.04 26.98
C PRO A 461 10.12 -15.72 27.19
N LYS A 462 10.56 -14.86 28.11
CA LYS A 462 9.93 -13.55 28.33
C LYS A 462 10.15 -12.62 27.14
N ALA A 463 11.33 -12.66 26.54
CA ALA A 463 11.62 -11.89 25.33
C ALA A 463 10.80 -12.43 24.14
N MET A 464 10.73 -13.76 23.99
CA MET A 464 9.88 -14.39 22.98
C MET A 464 8.41 -13.97 23.10
N HIS A 465 7.87 -13.95 24.32
CA HIS A 465 6.47 -13.52 24.53
C HIS A 465 6.22 -12.08 24.09
N ILE A 466 7.16 -11.15 24.36
CA ILE A 466 7.06 -9.76 23.88
C ILE A 466 6.98 -9.74 22.35
N MET A 467 7.83 -10.50 21.65
CA MET A 467 7.88 -10.50 20.19
C MET A 467 6.66 -11.16 19.56
N ALA A 468 6.21 -12.30 20.09
CA ALA A 468 4.99 -12.96 19.65
C ALA A 468 3.74 -12.07 19.81
N GLU A 469 3.65 -11.30 20.91
CA GLU A 469 2.57 -10.32 21.07
C GLU A 469 2.64 -9.18 20.04
N LEU A 470 3.84 -8.69 19.74
CA LEU A 470 4.05 -7.63 18.74
C LEU A 470 3.69 -8.12 17.34
N ASP A 471 4.09 -9.34 16.98
CA ASP A 471 3.78 -9.97 15.70
C ASP A 471 2.27 -10.26 15.53
N ALA A 472 1.60 -10.76 16.57
CA ALA A 472 0.15 -10.97 16.53
C ALA A 472 -0.63 -9.66 16.23
N VAL A 473 -0.17 -8.53 16.77
CA VAL A 473 -0.68 -7.19 16.42
C VAL A 473 -0.28 -6.81 14.99
N GLY A 474 0.93 -7.17 14.56
CA GLY A 474 1.42 -7.03 13.18
C GLY A 474 0.50 -7.67 12.14
N ASN A 475 0.04 -8.88 12.40
CA ASN A 475 -0.88 -9.60 11.53
C ASN A 475 -2.24 -8.88 11.38
N THR A 476 -2.76 -8.32 12.48
CA THR A 476 -4.01 -7.54 12.47
C THR A 476 -3.84 -6.22 11.70
N THR A 477 -2.74 -5.51 11.96
CA THR A 477 -2.45 -4.21 11.32
C THR A 477 -2.18 -4.35 9.81
N LYS A 478 -1.48 -5.40 9.38
CA LYS A 478 -1.29 -5.79 7.97
C LYS A 478 -2.60 -6.09 7.25
N ALA A 479 -3.60 -6.63 7.94
CA ALA A 479 -4.92 -6.84 7.36
C ALA A 479 -5.70 -5.52 7.20
N ILE A 480 -5.67 -4.66 8.23
CA ILE A 480 -6.28 -3.32 8.18
C ILE A 480 -5.76 -2.51 6.99
N THR A 481 -4.44 -2.51 6.79
CA THR A 481 -3.78 -1.73 5.74
C THR A 481 -4.08 -2.26 4.35
N LYS A 482 -4.18 -3.59 4.19
CA LYS A 482 -4.69 -4.21 2.95
C LYS A 482 -6.12 -3.78 2.65
N GLN A 483 -6.99 -3.72 3.65
CA GLN A 483 -8.37 -3.25 3.49
C GLN A 483 -8.42 -1.79 3.06
N ILE A 484 -7.56 -0.94 3.63
CA ILE A 484 -7.40 0.47 3.22
C ILE A 484 -6.89 0.58 1.79
N ALA A 485 -5.88 -0.19 1.39
CA ALA A 485 -5.40 -0.22 0.00
C ALA A 485 -6.53 -0.59 -0.97
N ILE A 486 -7.29 -1.66 -0.70
CA ILE A 486 -8.41 -2.09 -1.54
C ILE A 486 -9.48 -1.01 -1.65
N ALA A 487 -9.91 -0.43 -0.53
CA ALA A 487 -10.93 0.62 -0.56
C ALA A 487 -10.46 1.88 -1.29
N SER A 488 -9.17 2.22 -1.17
CA SER A 488 -8.58 3.33 -1.92
C SER A 488 -8.53 3.05 -3.42
N ALA A 489 -8.22 1.80 -3.82
CA ALA A 489 -8.24 1.38 -5.20
C ALA A 489 -9.67 1.44 -5.79
N VAL A 490 -10.71 1.10 -5.02
CA VAL A 490 -12.11 1.24 -5.46
C VAL A 490 -12.47 2.72 -5.70
N ILE A 491 -12.09 3.61 -4.79
CA ILE A 491 -12.32 5.05 -4.93
C ILE A 491 -11.56 5.61 -6.13
N ALA A 492 -10.26 5.29 -6.23
CA ALA A 492 -9.40 5.71 -7.33
C ALA A 492 -9.91 5.20 -8.68
N ALA A 493 -10.24 3.90 -8.79
CA ALA A 493 -10.80 3.32 -10.01
C ALA A 493 -12.13 3.99 -10.39
N THR A 494 -12.99 4.29 -9.42
CA THR A 494 -14.23 5.04 -9.67
C THR A 494 -13.92 6.40 -10.27
N SER A 495 -13.05 7.20 -9.64
CA SER A 495 -12.69 8.53 -10.14
C SER A 495 -11.96 8.47 -11.50
N LEU A 496 -11.15 7.43 -11.74
CA LEU A 496 -10.49 7.19 -13.02
C LEU A 496 -11.45 6.82 -14.14
N PHE A 497 -12.50 6.02 -13.88
CA PHE A 497 -13.53 5.72 -14.90
C PHE A 497 -14.15 6.99 -15.48
N PHE A 498 -14.39 7.97 -14.61
CA PHE A 498 -14.96 9.25 -15.03
C PHE A 498 -13.94 10.21 -15.64
N SER A 499 -12.69 10.17 -15.15
CA SER A 499 -11.56 10.87 -15.79
C SER A 499 -11.38 10.36 -17.22
N PHE A 500 -11.44 9.04 -17.42
CA PHE A 500 -11.39 8.40 -18.74
C PHE A 500 -12.52 8.86 -19.66
N VAL A 501 -13.76 8.90 -19.18
CA VAL A 501 -14.91 9.41 -19.96
C VAL A 501 -14.67 10.86 -20.41
N THR A 502 -14.15 11.70 -19.53
CA THR A 502 -13.85 13.11 -19.80
C THR A 502 -12.75 13.23 -20.86
N ASP A 503 -11.63 12.52 -20.67
CA ASP A 503 -10.48 12.56 -21.57
C ASP A 503 -10.81 12.00 -22.95
N VAL A 504 -11.53 10.88 -23.04
CA VAL A 504 -11.95 10.30 -24.32
C VAL A 504 -12.83 11.27 -25.09
N SER A 505 -13.74 11.98 -24.40
CA SER A 505 -14.60 12.97 -25.03
C SER A 505 -13.81 14.13 -25.62
N LEU A 506 -12.80 14.63 -24.90
CA LEU A 506 -11.87 15.66 -25.37
C LEU A 506 -11.06 15.18 -26.58
N VAL A 507 -10.59 13.93 -26.57
CA VAL A 507 -9.84 13.34 -27.68
C VAL A 507 -10.74 13.13 -28.90
N GLN A 508 -11.99 12.68 -28.73
CA GLN A 508 -12.96 12.53 -29.81
C GLN A 508 -13.20 13.85 -30.53
N GLU A 509 -13.45 14.94 -29.78
CA GLU A 509 -13.62 16.28 -30.34
C GLU A 509 -12.40 16.69 -31.18
N ARG A 510 -11.18 16.47 -30.66
CA ARG A 510 -9.92 16.81 -31.35
C ARG A 510 -9.70 16.01 -32.63
N LEU A 511 -10.14 14.75 -32.66
CA LEU A 511 -10.05 13.89 -33.84
C LEU A 511 -11.19 14.10 -34.84
N GLY A 512 -12.13 15.02 -34.55
CA GLY A 512 -13.33 15.22 -35.38
C GLY A 512 -14.31 14.06 -35.33
N ILE A 513 -14.19 13.18 -34.32
CA ILE A 513 -15.12 12.09 -34.07
C ILE A 513 -16.31 12.67 -33.30
N PRO A 514 -17.57 12.39 -33.70
CA PRO A 514 -18.74 12.86 -32.97
C PRO A 514 -18.65 12.47 -31.48
N VAL A 515 -18.58 13.48 -30.62
CA VAL A 515 -18.55 13.28 -29.16
C VAL A 515 -19.85 12.60 -28.75
N GLN A 516 -19.71 11.48 -28.07
CA GLN A 516 -20.84 10.75 -27.53
C GLN A 516 -21.41 11.52 -26.32
N GLN A 517 -22.26 12.51 -26.60
CA GLN A 517 -22.89 13.38 -25.58
C GLN A 517 -23.59 12.57 -24.48
N TRP A 518 -24.07 11.37 -24.79
CA TRP A 518 -24.66 10.46 -23.81
C TRP A 518 -23.65 9.96 -22.77
N LEU A 519 -22.37 9.79 -23.13
CA LEU A 519 -21.31 9.34 -22.22
C LEU A 519 -21.00 10.42 -21.17
N LEU A 520 -20.98 11.69 -21.59
CA LEU A 520 -20.79 12.84 -20.69
C LEU A 520 -21.99 13.14 -19.79
N SER A 521 -23.20 12.74 -20.20
CA SER A 521 -24.44 13.00 -19.46
C SER A 521 -24.90 11.83 -18.59
N THR A 522 -24.62 10.59 -19.01
CA THR A 522 -25.12 9.37 -18.33
C THR A 522 -24.02 8.37 -17.97
N GLY A 523 -22.76 8.63 -18.31
CA GLY A 523 -21.64 7.74 -18.00
C GLY A 523 -21.68 6.43 -18.77
N ILE A 524 -20.88 5.45 -18.31
CA ILE A 524 -20.83 4.10 -18.86
C ILE A 524 -22.10 3.35 -18.45
N ARG A 525 -22.92 2.95 -19.43
CA ARG A 525 -24.19 2.25 -19.19
C ARG A 525 -23.99 0.75 -19.16
N VAL A 526 -24.13 0.16 -17.97
CA VAL A 526 -24.07 -1.30 -17.78
C VAL A 526 -25.24 -2.02 -18.46
N SER A 527 -26.37 -1.34 -18.70
CA SER A 527 -27.56 -1.93 -19.33
C SER A 527 -27.44 -2.16 -20.85
N LEU A 528 -26.40 -1.64 -21.50
CA LEU A 528 -26.11 -1.90 -22.90
C LEU A 528 -25.36 -3.23 -23.05
N LEU A 529 -25.53 -3.93 -24.17
CA LEU A 529 -24.92 -5.25 -24.38
C LEU A 529 -23.39 -5.19 -24.28
N GLU A 530 -22.76 -4.18 -24.89
CA GLU A 530 -21.32 -3.91 -24.77
C GLU A 530 -20.89 -3.64 -23.32
N GLY A 531 -21.74 -2.98 -22.53
CA GLY A 531 -21.52 -2.72 -21.11
C GLY A 531 -21.58 -4.00 -20.28
N VAL A 532 -22.57 -4.86 -20.53
CA VAL A 532 -22.70 -6.18 -19.88
C VAL A 532 -21.51 -7.07 -20.23
N ILE A 533 -21.12 -7.14 -21.52
CA ILE A 533 -19.96 -7.94 -21.96
C ILE A 533 -18.69 -7.45 -21.26
N GLY A 534 -18.46 -6.13 -21.23
CA GLY A 534 -17.32 -5.53 -20.54
C GLY A 534 -17.33 -5.84 -19.03
N PHE A 535 -18.49 -5.73 -18.38
CA PHE A 535 -18.65 -6.03 -16.95
C PHE A 535 -18.37 -7.50 -16.62
N LEU A 536 -18.89 -8.45 -17.42
CA LEU A 536 -18.67 -9.88 -17.22
C LEU A 536 -17.20 -10.28 -17.44
N ILE A 537 -16.58 -9.79 -18.52
CA ILE A 537 -15.15 -10.05 -18.80
C ILE A 537 -14.30 -9.43 -17.69
N GLY A 538 -14.53 -8.15 -17.36
CA GLY A 538 -13.81 -7.43 -16.31
C GLY A 538 -13.93 -8.11 -14.94
N GLY A 539 -15.14 -8.56 -14.57
CA GLY A 539 -15.39 -9.27 -13.32
C GLY A 539 -14.72 -10.64 -13.25
N ALA A 540 -14.44 -11.29 -14.38
CA ALA A 540 -13.74 -12.58 -14.43
C ALA A 540 -12.20 -12.44 -14.31
N LEU A 541 -11.63 -11.29 -14.68
CA LEU A 541 -10.17 -11.08 -14.68
C LEU A 541 -9.53 -11.25 -13.29
N PRO A 542 -10.07 -10.72 -12.18
CA PRO A 542 -9.52 -10.96 -10.84
C PRO A 542 -9.46 -12.45 -10.46
N PHE A 543 -10.45 -13.26 -10.86
CA PHE A 543 -10.45 -14.70 -10.62
C PHE A 543 -9.37 -15.40 -11.43
N LEU A 544 -9.22 -15.04 -12.71
CA LEU A 544 -8.18 -15.60 -13.57
C LEU A 544 -6.78 -15.26 -13.05
N PHE A 545 -6.56 -14.00 -12.69
CA PHE A 545 -5.30 -13.53 -12.10
C PHE A 545 -4.99 -14.26 -10.79
N SER A 546 -5.99 -14.40 -9.89
CA SER A 546 -5.84 -15.14 -8.64
C SER A 546 -5.46 -16.60 -8.88
N ALA A 547 -6.06 -17.26 -9.89
CA ALA A 547 -5.71 -18.62 -10.25
C ALA A 547 -4.24 -18.75 -10.71
N PHE A 548 -3.73 -17.78 -11.49
CA PHE A 548 -2.33 -17.79 -11.90
C PHE A 548 -1.37 -17.52 -10.73
N ALA A 549 -1.69 -16.56 -9.86
CA ALA A 549 -0.90 -16.25 -8.67
C ALA A 549 -0.82 -17.45 -7.71
N LEU A 550 -1.95 -18.10 -7.41
CA LEU A 550 -1.98 -19.29 -6.56
C LEU A 550 -1.16 -20.45 -7.14
N ARG A 551 -1.24 -20.67 -8.45
CA ARG A 551 -0.43 -21.70 -9.14
C ARG A 551 1.06 -21.38 -9.08
N ALA A 552 1.45 -20.12 -9.22
CA ALA A 552 2.84 -19.69 -9.11
C ALA A 552 3.40 -19.95 -7.70
N VAL A 553 2.66 -19.57 -6.65
CA VAL A 553 3.02 -19.85 -5.25
C VAL A 553 3.12 -21.35 -5.01
N SER A 554 2.13 -22.13 -5.45
CA SER A 554 2.11 -23.59 -5.27
C SER A 554 3.33 -24.28 -5.90
N ARG A 555 3.71 -23.88 -7.12
CA ARG A 555 4.93 -24.38 -7.77
C ARG A 555 6.19 -24.00 -6.99
N GLY A 556 6.30 -22.75 -6.57
CA GLY A 556 7.43 -22.27 -5.76
C GLY A 556 7.56 -23.04 -4.44
N ALA A 557 6.45 -23.15 -3.70
CA ALA A 557 6.38 -23.86 -2.42
C ALA A 557 6.76 -25.34 -2.58
N SER A 558 6.31 -26.01 -3.65
CA SER A 558 6.67 -27.42 -3.91
C SER A 558 8.20 -27.62 -4.01
N LEU A 559 8.89 -26.71 -4.69
CA LEU A 559 10.36 -26.75 -4.81
C LEU A 559 11.05 -26.51 -3.46
N VAL A 560 10.51 -25.61 -2.65
CA VAL A 560 11.04 -25.35 -1.30
C VAL A 560 10.84 -26.57 -0.40
N VAL A 561 9.64 -27.16 -0.40
CA VAL A 561 9.31 -28.38 0.36
C VAL A 561 10.28 -29.52 0.03
N GLU A 562 10.53 -29.78 -1.26
CA GLU A 562 11.47 -30.83 -1.68
C GLU A 562 12.90 -30.56 -1.19
N GLU A 563 13.37 -29.31 -1.27
CA GLU A 563 14.70 -28.94 -0.82
C GLU A 563 14.84 -29.01 0.70
N VAL A 564 13.85 -28.53 1.47
CA VAL A 564 13.86 -28.62 2.93
C VAL A 564 13.85 -30.08 3.39
N ARG A 565 13.00 -30.93 2.79
CA ARG A 565 13.02 -32.38 3.03
C ARG A 565 14.38 -33.01 2.72
N ARG A 566 15.02 -32.60 1.63
CA ARG A 566 16.36 -33.09 1.25
C ARG A 566 17.39 -32.69 2.31
N GLN A 567 17.36 -31.45 2.80
CA GLN A 567 18.31 -30.97 3.80
C GLN A 567 18.10 -31.60 5.18
N PHE A 568 16.87 -31.85 5.61
CA PHE A 568 16.62 -32.56 6.87
C PHE A 568 17.10 -34.01 6.87
N ARG A 569 17.28 -34.64 5.70
CA ARG A 569 17.90 -35.97 5.57
C ARG A 569 19.43 -35.95 5.69
N ILE A 570 20.07 -34.76 5.68
CA ILE A 570 21.52 -34.64 5.83
C ILE A 570 21.88 -34.93 7.30
N PRO A 571 22.79 -35.90 7.56
CA PRO A 571 23.20 -36.23 8.92
C PRO A 571 23.75 -35.01 9.67
N GLY A 572 23.27 -34.75 10.88
CA GLY A 572 23.71 -33.66 11.72
C GLY A 572 22.86 -32.38 11.64
N VAL A 573 21.98 -32.24 10.65
CA VAL A 573 21.11 -31.04 10.52
C VAL A 573 20.01 -31.05 11.58
N MET A 574 19.29 -32.17 11.73
CA MET A 574 18.22 -32.31 12.72
C MET A 574 18.73 -32.25 14.16
N GLU A 575 19.95 -32.73 14.38
CA GLU A 575 20.65 -32.68 15.67
C GLU A 575 21.28 -31.30 15.95
N GLY A 576 21.20 -30.34 15.02
CA GLY A 576 21.77 -28.99 15.17
C GLY A 576 23.30 -28.94 15.14
N ARG A 577 23.96 -30.01 14.69
CA ARG A 577 25.43 -30.10 14.57
C ARG A 577 25.96 -29.53 13.26
N VAL A 578 25.15 -29.58 12.21
CA VAL A 578 25.46 -29.08 10.87
C VAL A 578 24.46 -27.99 10.51
N LYS A 579 24.98 -26.83 10.06
CA LYS A 579 24.14 -25.72 9.62
C LYS A 579 23.51 -26.05 8.26
N PRO A 580 22.18 -25.89 8.09
CA PRO A 580 21.55 -26.06 6.77
C PRO A 580 22.01 -24.98 5.77
N ASP A 581 21.89 -25.28 4.49
CA ASP A 581 22.19 -24.36 3.39
C ASP A 581 20.98 -23.46 3.10
N TYR A 582 20.91 -22.33 3.82
CA TYR A 582 19.92 -21.28 3.61
C TYR A 582 20.00 -20.65 2.21
N GLY A 583 21.22 -20.52 1.67
CA GLY A 583 21.45 -19.84 0.39
C GLY A 583 20.79 -20.57 -0.78
N LYS A 584 20.74 -21.90 -0.70
CA LYS A 584 20.06 -22.73 -1.69
C LYS A 584 18.57 -22.43 -1.78
N VAL A 585 17.88 -22.32 -0.64
CA VAL A 585 16.44 -22.03 -0.61
C VAL A 585 16.15 -20.62 -1.11
N VAL A 586 16.92 -19.62 -0.66
CA VAL A 586 16.85 -18.23 -1.17
C VAL A 586 17.02 -18.16 -2.68
N ALA A 587 17.94 -18.95 -3.25
CA ALA A 587 18.14 -18.99 -4.70
C ALA A 587 16.95 -19.63 -5.44
N ILE A 588 16.35 -20.69 -4.89
CA ILE A 588 15.17 -21.37 -5.45
C ILE A 588 13.98 -20.42 -5.46
N THR A 589 13.67 -19.79 -4.33
CA THR A 589 12.53 -18.86 -4.20
C THR A 589 12.73 -17.63 -5.08
N THR A 590 13.96 -17.08 -5.16
CA THR A 590 14.29 -15.99 -6.08
C THR A 590 14.05 -16.39 -7.54
N ALA A 591 14.58 -17.54 -7.96
CA ALA A 591 14.44 -17.99 -9.35
C ALA A 591 12.97 -18.25 -9.72
N ALA A 592 12.20 -18.87 -8.81
CA ALA A 592 10.78 -19.13 -8.99
C ALA A 592 10.00 -17.81 -9.13
N ALA A 593 10.16 -16.88 -8.17
CA ALA A 593 9.48 -15.59 -8.20
C ALA A 593 9.74 -14.82 -9.49
N GLN A 594 11.00 -14.75 -9.95
CA GLN A 594 11.35 -14.00 -11.16
C GLN A 594 10.84 -14.65 -12.45
N LYS A 595 10.83 -15.98 -12.52
CA LYS A 595 10.30 -16.72 -13.68
C LYS A 595 8.78 -16.53 -13.81
N GLU A 596 8.08 -16.67 -12.69
CA GLU A 596 6.62 -16.56 -12.65
C GLU A 596 6.15 -15.12 -12.91
N LEU A 597 6.90 -14.13 -12.42
CA LEU A 597 6.63 -12.70 -12.63
C LEU A 597 6.47 -12.33 -14.11
N VAL A 598 7.38 -12.81 -14.98
CA VAL A 598 7.35 -12.52 -16.42
C VAL A 598 6.22 -13.26 -17.14
N SER A 599 5.71 -14.34 -16.57
CA SER A 599 4.56 -15.05 -17.15
C SER A 599 3.21 -14.45 -16.74
N LEU A 600 3.19 -13.69 -15.65
CA LEU A 600 2.01 -13.06 -15.06
C LEU A 600 1.78 -11.62 -15.54
N VAL A 601 2.86 -10.92 -15.92
CA VAL A 601 2.86 -9.52 -16.41
C VAL A 601 3.35 -9.49 -17.83
#